data_AF-A0A086XXW1-F1
#
_entry.id   AF-A0A086XXW1-F1
#
_cell.length_a   1.000
_cell.length_b   1.000
_cell.length_c   1.000
_cell.angle_alpha   90.00
_cell.angle_beta   90.00
_cell.angle_gamma   90.00
#
_symmetry.space_group_name_H-M   'P 1'
#
loop_
_entity.id
_entity.type
_entity.pdbx_description
1 polymer ?
#
loop_
_entity_poly.entity_id
_entity_poly.type
_entity_poly.pdbx_seq_one_letter_code
_entity_poly.pdbx_strand_id
1 'polypeptide(L)'
;MTQPSFLAPFRNPDFRALWSATLFTNLGALVQVTAAGWMMASLTNSPSMVSLVQSANTLPFMLLALVAGALADNFERRTVLIWSQSFVVAASAVLAVLAFMGLVTPWLLLGFTFLIAGGGVIFLPSWQASMGDILPREDLPSAVSLNSMSYNLMRGIGPAIGGAIVAWVGAAAAFALNALSCLPLIAVLLRWHPEVPKSDLPRETLGAALAAGLRYALLSPALVRVILRGGIFGFAAVSVLGLLPLIARDQLQGTAMTYGLLLGAFGFGAIGGVLLNRPLYARCRNETIVRISFLGFAAGMVVLALSSSLLLSCVALLAMGPFWVIALSLFTVAVQLSTPRWVVGRALSLFQTTAYGGMAAGAWLWGYLADRIGEGGSLCAAAALLLVGAVLGLWMRQSDFEEVDLAPVGGFVVPKLALDIRYRSGPFMILVEYDIAEADVPAFLALMRERRKIRLRDGAHNWALMRDAERPQRWFESYHVPTWSDYLRHNERRTRSDGRNFDALVALNRGGAEALRVHRLIERQTVPPGDDFPVRLMPDGRLLP
;
A
#
# COMPACT_ATOMS: atom_id res chain seq x y z
N MET A 1 -16.09 3.19 -30.29
CA MET A 1 -16.31 2.74 -28.90
C MET A 1 -16.53 3.99 -28.05
N THR A 2 -17.78 4.30 -27.72
CA THR A 2 -18.12 5.40 -26.82
C THR A 2 -17.56 5.10 -25.43
N GLN A 3 -16.80 6.02 -24.83
CA GLN A 3 -16.35 5.83 -23.46
C GLN A 3 -17.58 5.66 -22.56
N PRO A 4 -17.62 4.64 -21.67
CA PRO A 4 -18.73 4.46 -20.76
C PRO A 4 -18.92 5.73 -19.92
N SER A 5 -20.19 6.15 -19.77
CA SER A 5 -20.54 7.33 -18.98
C SER A 5 -20.02 7.17 -17.55
N PHE A 6 -19.51 8.25 -16.94
CA PHE A 6 -19.05 8.25 -15.55
C PHE A 6 -20.13 7.75 -14.56
N LEU A 7 -21.41 7.95 -14.90
CA LEU A 7 -22.56 7.52 -14.11
C LEU A 7 -23.12 6.14 -14.50
N ALA A 8 -22.50 5.45 -15.46
CA ALA A 8 -22.91 4.11 -15.91
C ALA A 8 -23.06 3.09 -14.75
N PRO A 9 -22.19 3.07 -13.71
CA PRO A 9 -22.35 2.16 -12.58
C PRO A 9 -23.71 2.26 -11.85
N PHE A 10 -24.33 3.44 -11.80
CA PHE A 10 -25.63 3.64 -11.12
C PHE A 10 -26.82 3.02 -11.84
N ARG A 11 -26.63 2.50 -13.05
CA ARG A 11 -27.64 1.72 -13.78
C ARG A 11 -27.85 0.35 -13.12
N ASN A 12 -26.82 -0.20 -12.47
CA ASN A 12 -26.95 -1.43 -11.70
C ASN A 12 -27.61 -1.12 -10.34
N PRO A 13 -28.78 -1.73 -10.02
CA PRO A 13 -29.50 -1.45 -8.78
C PRO A 13 -28.74 -1.89 -7.52
N ASP A 14 -27.98 -2.99 -7.59
CA ASP A 14 -27.18 -3.49 -6.47
C ASP A 14 -26.02 -2.55 -6.18
N PHE A 15 -25.33 -2.08 -7.22
CA PHE A 15 -24.29 -1.07 -7.07
C PHE A 15 -24.85 0.20 -6.43
N ARG A 16 -25.99 0.71 -6.92
CA ARG A 16 -26.61 1.92 -6.37
C ARG A 16 -27.00 1.76 -4.89
N ALA A 17 -27.58 0.63 -4.52
CA ALA A 17 -27.97 0.35 -3.13
C ALA A 17 -26.75 0.24 -2.22
N LEU A 18 -25.74 -0.55 -2.63
CA LEU A 18 -24.51 -0.75 -1.86
C LEU A 18 -23.71 0.54 -1.74
N TRP A 19 -23.49 1.28 -2.84
CA TRP A 19 -22.78 2.56 -2.84
C TRP A 19 -23.44 3.60 -1.93
N SER A 20 -24.77 3.69 -1.97
CA SER A 20 -25.52 4.63 -1.11
C SER A 20 -25.39 4.24 0.36
N ALA A 21 -25.48 2.95 0.68
CA ALA A 21 -25.30 2.47 2.04
C ALA A 21 -23.86 2.71 2.55
N THR A 22 -22.85 2.47 1.71
CA THR A 22 -21.44 2.74 2.05
C THR A 22 -21.17 4.24 2.23
N LEU A 23 -21.86 5.12 1.51
CA LEU A 23 -21.78 6.57 1.74
C LEU A 23 -22.21 6.93 3.17
N PHE A 24 -23.32 6.38 3.66
CA PHE A 24 -23.77 6.57 5.05
C PHE A 24 -22.80 5.95 6.06
N THR A 25 -22.30 4.75 5.80
CA THR A 25 -21.30 4.10 6.66
C THR A 25 -19.99 4.90 6.75
N ASN A 26 -19.53 5.49 5.63
CA ASN A 26 -18.36 6.35 5.62
C ASN A 26 -18.57 7.63 6.46
N LEU A 27 -19.77 8.22 6.37
CA LEU A 27 -20.13 9.37 7.21
C LEU A 27 -20.05 9.02 8.70
N GLY A 28 -20.69 7.92 9.11
CA GLY A 28 -20.67 7.46 10.49
C GLY A 28 -19.26 7.20 11.01
N ALA A 29 -18.40 6.57 10.21
CA ALA A 29 -17.03 6.30 10.58
C ALA A 29 -16.21 7.58 10.82
N LEU A 30 -16.44 8.63 10.03
CA LEU A 30 -15.76 9.92 10.20
C LEU A 30 -16.31 10.72 11.39
N VAL A 31 -17.62 10.62 11.65
CA VAL A 31 -18.22 11.15 12.87
C VAL A 31 -17.65 10.44 14.11
N GLN A 32 -17.50 9.12 14.08
CA GLN A 32 -16.90 8.31 15.14
C GLN A 32 -15.48 8.77 15.47
N VAL A 33 -14.62 8.90 14.46
CA VAL A 33 -13.22 9.31 14.65
C VAL A 33 -13.14 10.72 15.23
N THR A 34 -14.00 11.63 14.75
CA THR A 34 -14.09 13.00 15.28
C THR A 34 -14.54 13.00 16.74
N ALA A 35 -15.61 12.26 17.06
CA ALA A 35 -16.11 12.16 18.41
C ALA A 35 -15.10 11.52 19.38
N ALA A 36 -14.39 10.47 18.96
CA ALA A 36 -13.36 9.83 19.78
C ALA A 36 -12.20 10.78 20.08
N GLY A 37 -11.72 11.53 19.07
CA GLY A 37 -10.66 12.53 19.27
C GLY A 37 -11.06 13.63 20.26
N TRP A 38 -12.26 14.19 20.11
CA TRP A 38 -12.75 15.23 21.03
C TRP A 38 -13.08 14.69 22.42
N MET A 39 -13.68 13.50 22.51
CA MET A 39 -13.99 12.88 23.79
C MET A 39 -12.72 12.59 24.57
N MET A 40 -11.66 12.08 23.93
CA MET A 40 -10.38 11.90 24.60
C MET A 40 -9.83 13.23 25.11
N ALA A 41 -9.84 14.27 24.28
CA ALA A 41 -9.44 15.61 24.71
C ALA A 41 -10.35 16.20 25.81
N SER A 42 -11.54 15.64 26.06
CA SER A 42 -12.37 16.04 27.20
C SER A 42 -12.12 15.20 28.45
N LEU A 43 -11.58 13.98 28.29
CA LEU A 43 -11.30 13.03 29.38
C LEU A 43 -9.91 13.20 30.01
N THR A 44 -8.95 13.80 29.31
CA THR A 44 -7.57 13.92 29.80
C THR A 44 -6.89 15.21 29.38
N ASN A 45 -5.95 15.65 30.19
CA ASN A 45 -5.07 16.79 29.91
C ASN A 45 -3.74 16.37 29.30
N SER A 46 -3.53 15.07 29.04
CA SER A 46 -2.30 14.56 28.45
C SER A 46 -2.38 14.54 26.92
N PRO A 47 -1.60 15.39 26.22
CA PRO A 47 -1.39 15.31 24.78
C PRO A 47 -1.07 13.91 24.23
N SER A 48 -0.22 13.13 24.91
CA SER A 48 0.09 11.77 24.45
C SER A 48 -1.11 10.83 24.44
N MET A 49 -1.99 10.92 25.44
CA MET A 49 -3.23 10.12 25.46
C MET A 49 -4.21 10.54 24.37
N VAL A 50 -4.31 11.85 24.07
CA VAL A 50 -5.17 12.35 22.99
C VAL A 50 -4.67 11.89 21.63
N SER A 51 -3.36 12.00 21.38
CA SER A 51 -2.78 11.59 20.10
C SER A 51 -2.82 10.07 19.88
N LEU A 52 -2.81 9.28 20.96
CA LEU A 52 -2.98 7.82 20.89
C LEU A 52 -4.32 7.41 20.26
N VAL A 53 -5.35 8.26 20.24
CA VAL A 53 -6.59 7.98 19.50
C VAL A 53 -6.30 7.82 18.01
N GLN A 54 -5.44 8.68 17.45
CA GLN A 54 -5.03 8.57 16.06
C GLN A 54 -4.20 7.30 15.83
N SER A 55 -3.32 6.94 16.78
CA SER A 55 -2.58 5.66 16.74
C SER A 55 -3.53 4.47 16.77
N ALA A 56 -4.51 4.44 17.67
CA ALA A 56 -5.51 3.37 17.79
C ALA A 56 -6.33 3.20 16.51
N ASN A 57 -6.58 4.29 15.78
CA ASN A 57 -7.29 4.24 14.49
C ASN A 57 -6.41 3.71 13.34
N THR A 58 -5.11 4.02 13.31
CA THR A 58 -4.22 3.61 12.21
C THR A 58 -3.51 2.27 12.43
N LEU A 59 -3.26 1.90 13.69
CA LEU A 59 -2.50 0.69 14.04
C LEU A 59 -3.16 -0.61 13.53
N PRO A 60 -4.50 -0.79 13.57
CA PRO A 60 -5.15 -1.96 12.98
C PRO A 60 -4.85 -2.11 11.48
N PHE A 61 -4.77 -1.01 10.72
CA PHE A 61 -4.43 -1.06 9.29
C PHE A 61 -3.03 -1.63 9.09
N MET A 62 -2.07 -1.29 9.96
CA MET A 62 -0.72 -1.86 9.91
C MET A 62 -0.73 -3.37 10.23
N LEU A 63 -1.41 -3.77 11.31
CA LEU A 63 -1.34 -5.12 11.86
C LEU A 63 -2.19 -6.13 11.07
N LEU A 64 -3.37 -5.71 10.62
CA LEU A 64 -4.40 -6.61 10.11
C LEU A 64 -4.56 -6.54 8.59
N ALA A 65 -3.88 -5.64 7.86
CA ALA A 65 -4.04 -5.52 6.40
C ALA A 65 -3.78 -6.84 5.66
N LEU A 66 -2.75 -7.58 6.07
CA LEU A 66 -2.42 -8.88 5.47
C LEU A 66 -3.48 -9.95 5.77
N VAL A 67 -3.95 -9.99 7.02
CA VAL A 67 -5.00 -10.92 7.47
C VAL A 67 -6.31 -10.62 6.76
N ALA A 68 -6.66 -9.34 6.61
CA ALA A 68 -7.84 -8.88 5.90
C ALA A 68 -7.82 -9.28 4.41
N GLY A 69 -6.67 -9.15 3.74
CA GLY A 69 -6.50 -9.63 2.36
C GLY A 69 -6.69 -11.15 2.26
N ALA A 70 -6.05 -11.91 3.16
CA ALA A 70 -6.23 -13.36 3.23
C ALA A 70 -7.69 -13.75 3.48
N LEU A 71 -8.42 -13.06 4.35
CA LEU A 71 -9.83 -13.31 4.60
C LEU A 71 -10.67 -13.03 3.34
N ALA A 72 -10.40 -11.94 2.63
CA ALA A 72 -11.10 -11.57 1.40
C ALA A 72 -10.89 -12.57 0.25
N ASP A 73 -9.71 -13.22 0.20
CA ASP A 73 -9.38 -14.22 -0.82
C ASP A 73 -9.89 -15.63 -0.44
N ASN A 74 -9.98 -15.93 0.86
CA ASN A 74 -10.28 -17.28 1.33
C ASN A 74 -11.76 -17.55 1.61
N PHE A 75 -12.52 -16.51 1.93
CA PHE A 75 -13.92 -16.61 2.33
C PHE A 75 -14.83 -15.88 1.34
N GLU A 76 -16.12 -16.23 1.37
CA GLU A 76 -17.12 -15.52 0.58
C GLU A 76 -17.17 -14.05 1.00
N ARG A 77 -17.00 -13.14 0.02
CA ARG A 77 -16.86 -11.70 0.24
C ARG A 77 -18.05 -11.12 0.99
N ARG A 78 -19.27 -11.51 0.61
CA ARG A 78 -20.52 -11.10 1.29
C ARG A 78 -20.47 -11.43 2.78
N THR A 79 -20.08 -12.65 3.12
CA THR A 79 -19.97 -13.12 4.51
C THR A 79 -18.96 -12.27 5.28
N VAL A 80 -17.76 -12.07 4.74
CA VAL A 80 -16.73 -11.22 5.38
C VAL A 80 -17.23 -9.78 5.59
N LEU A 81 -17.91 -9.21 4.61
CA LEU A 81 -18.48 -7.86 4.71
C LEU A 81 -19.53 -7.77 5.82
N ILE A 82 -20.46 -8.73 5.91
CA ILE A 82 -21.49 -8.77 6.95
C ILE A 82 -20.84 -8.91 8.34
N TRP A 83 -19.90 -9.84 8.52
CA TRP A 83 -19.18 -10.01 9.79
C TRP A 83 -18.44 -8.75 10.21
N SER A 84 -17.70 -8.12 9.29
CA SER A 84 -16.94 -6.91 9.58
C SER A 84 -17.83 -5.75 10.04
N GLN A 85 -18.94 -5.50 9.34
CA GLN A 85 -19.87 -4.42 9.69
C GLN A 85 -20.67 -4.74 10.94
N SER A 86 -21.06 -6.00 11.15
CA SER A 86 -21.75 -6.41 12.38
C SER A 86 -20.86 -6.24 13.62
N PHE A 87 -19.56 -6.52 13.48
CA PHE A 87 -18.56 -6.26 14.51
C PHE A 87 -18.40 -4.75 14.81
N VAL A 88 -18.33 -3.91 13.77
CA VAL A 88 -18.30 -2.44 13.92
C VAL A 88 -19.55 -1.93 14.63
N VAL A 89 -20.73 -2.41 14.25
CA VAL A 89 -22.01 -2.07 14.91
C VAL A 89 -21.97 -2.44 16.39
N ALA A 90 -21.60 -3.69 16.71
CA ALA A 90 -21.54 -4.15 18.09
C ALA A 90 -20.55 -3.34 18.93
N ALA A 91 -19.33 -3.14 18.44
CA ALA A 91 -18.32 -2.35 19.15
C ALA A 91 -18.74 -0.89 19.34
N SER A 92 -19.33 -0.27 18.32
CA SER A 92 -19.80 1.12 18.38
C SER A 92 -21.02 1.28 19.29
N ALA A 93 -21.93 0.31 19.28
CA ALA A 93 -23.10 0.31 20.16
C ALA A 93 -22.70 0.16 21.64
N VAL A 94 -21.77 -0.76 21.95
CA VAL A 94 -21.24 -0.90 23.32
C VAL A 94 -20.54 0.38 23.75
N LEU A 95 -19.69 0.96 22.90
CA LEU A 95 -19.03 2.24 23.21
C LEU A 95 -20.05 3.37 23.41
N ALA A 96 -21.10 3.45 22.60
CA ALA A 96 -22.17 4.42 22.77
C ALA A 96 -22.90 4.26 24.11
N VAL A 97 -23.26 3.03 24.49
CA VAL A 97 -23.91 2.73 25.77
C VAL A 97 -23.02 3.13 26.95
N LEU A 98 -21.74 2.75 26.91
CA LEU A 98 -20.77 3.14 27.95
C LEU A 98 -20.62 4.66 28.03
N ALA A 99 -20.64 5.35 26.88
CA ALA A 99 -20.55 6.80 26.82
C ALA A 99 -21.80 7.47 27.41
N PHE A 100 -23.01 6.95 27.15
CA PHE A 100 -24.25 7.43 27.77
C PHE A 100 -24.26 7.21 29.28
N MET A 101 -23.68 6.11 29.76
CA MET A 101 -23.55 5.83 31.20
C MET A 101 -22.42 6.62 31.88
N GLY A 102 -21.62 7.38 31.12
CA GLY A 102 -20.46 8.09 31.67
C GLY A 102 -19.31 7.19 32.13
N LEU A 103 -19.27 5.93 31.67
CA LEU A 103 -18.30 4.92 32.10
C LEU A 103 -17.04 4.84 31.20
N VAL A 104 -16.94 5.70 30.19
CA VAL A 104 -15.82 5.67 29.24
C VAL A 104 -14.57 6.24 29.89
N THR A 105 -13.58 5.38 30.07
CA THR A 105 -12.21 5.76 30.45
C THR A 105 -11.35 5.95 29.19
N PRO A 106 -10.21 6.66 29.29
CA PRO A 106 -9.27 6.80 28.17
C PRO A 106 -8.87 5.45 27.53
N TRP A 107 -8.53 4.45 28.35
CA TRP A 107 -8.13 3.14 27.83
C TRP A 107 -9.26 2.39 27.15
N LEU A 108 -10.50 2.48 27.66
CA LEU A 108 -11.67 1.92 26.99
C LEU A 108 -11.90 2.59 25.63
N LEU A 109 -11.81 3.93 25.57
CA LEU A 109 -11.97 4.67 24.33
C LEU A 109 -10.93 4.25 23.27
N LEU A 110 -9.65 4.12 23.67
CA LEU A 110 -8.59 3.62 22.78
C LEU A 110 -8.87 2.18 22.31
N GLY A 111 -9.26 1.29 23.22
CA GLY A 111 -9.59 -0.10 22.91
C GLY A 111 -10.73 -0.21 21.90
N PHE A 112 -11.85 0.46 22.13
CA PHE A 112 -12.97 0.46 21.18
C PHE A 112 -12.63 1.14 19.85
N THR A 113 -11.86 2.23 19.87
CA THR A 113 -11.38 2.88 18.63
C THR A 113 -10.54 1.91 17.79
N PHE A 114 -9.65 1.15 18.43
CA PHE A 114 -8.85 0.11 17.78
C PHE A 114 -9.73 -1.02 17.21
N LEU A 115 -10.72 -1.51 17.98
CA LEU A 115 -11.63 -2.56 17.51
C LEU A 115 -12.46 -2.08 16.31
N ILE A 116 -13.07 -0.91 16.39
CA ILE A 116 -13.87 -0.32 15.31
C ILE A 116 -13.02 -0.17 14.04
N ALA A 117 -11.81 0.38 14.16
CA ALA A 117 -10.89 0.48 13.04
C ALA A 117 -10.48 -0.90 12.49
N GLY A 118 -10.27 -1.89 13.34
CA GLY A 118 -10.02 -3.28 12.93
C GLY A 118 -11.13 -3.88 12.07
N GLY A 119 -12.40 -3.61 12.40
CA GLY A 119 -13.53 -3.99 11.54
C GLY A 119 -13.48 -3.31 10.16
N GLY A 120 -13.13 -2.03 10.13
CA GLY A 120 -12.93 -1.27 8.87
C GLY A 120 -11.80 -1.83 8.00
N VAL A 121 -10.72 -2.31 8.60
CA VAL A 121 -9.58 -2.94 7.88
C VAL A 121 -10.01 -4.22 7.18
N ILE A 122 -10.82 -5.05 7.84
CA ILE A 122 -11.34 -6.30 7.27
C ILE A 122 -12.34 -6.01 6.14
N PHE A 123 -13.15 -4.96 6.29
CA PHE A 123 -14.14 -4.55 5.30
C PHE A 123 -13.52 -4.13 3.96
N LEU A 124 -12.45 -3.32 3.99
CA LEU A 124 -11.93 -2.63 2.81
C LEU A 124 -11.52 -3.55 1.63
N PRO A 125 -10.69 -4.60 1.81
CA PRO A 125 -10.27 -5.45 0.70
C PRO A 125 -11.44 -6.27 0.11
N SER A 126 -12.32 -6.80 0.97
CA SER A 126 -13.52 -7.50 0.51
C SER A 126 -14.45 -6.58 -0.28
N TRP A 127 -14.61 -5.34 0.16
CA TRP A 127 -15.45 -4.34 -0.53
C TRP A 127 -14.90 -3.98 -1.91
N GLN A 128 -13.58 -3.73 -1.99
CA GLN A 128 -12.91 -3.45 -3.26
C GLN A 128 -13.02 -4.63 -4.23
N ALA A 129 -12.86 -5.86 -3.74
CA ALA A 129 -12.99 -7.06 -4.56
C ALA A 129 -14.43 -7.29 -5.05
N SER A 130 -15.43 -7.01 -4.20
CA SER A 130 -16.86 -7.15 -4.55
C SER A 130 -17.32 -6.22 -5.67
N MET A 131 -16.64 -5.09 -5.92
CA MET A 131 -16.96 -4.24 -7.07
C MET A 131 -16.86 -4.99 -8.40
N GLY A 132 -15.89 -5.91 -8.51
CA GLY A 132 -15.70 -6.77 -9.68
C GLY A 132 -16.80 -7.82 -9.89
N ASP A 133 -17.55 -8.15 -8.84
CA ASP A 133 -18.67 -9.10 -8.90
C ASP A 133 -19.98 -8.42 -9.32
N ILE A 134 -20.10 -7.12 -9.04
CA ILE A 134 -21.33 -6.35 -9.26
C ILE A 134 -21.35 -5.73 -10.66
N LEU A 135 -20.18 -5.30 -11.16
CA LEU A 135 -20.09 -4.49 -12.36
C LEU A 135 -19.27 -5.17 -13.45
N PRO A 136 -19.64 -4.97 -14.73
CA PRO A 136 -18.81 -5.40 -15.85
C PRO A 136 -17.47 -4.65 -15.83
N ARG A 137 -16.44 -5.28 -16.40
CA ARG A 137 -15.05 -4.77 -16.37
C ARG A 137 -14.90 -3.34 -16.91
N GLU A 138 -15.75 -2.95 -17.84
CA GLU A 138 -15.77 -1.61 -18.46
C GLU A 138 -16.24 -0.50 -17.51
N ASP A 139 -17.08 -0.82 -16.53
CA ASP A 139 -17.65 0.14 -15.58
C ASP A 139 -16.82 0.26 -14.28
N LEU A 140 -15.89 -0.68 -14.03
CA LEU A 140 -15.06 -0.71 -12.82
C LEU A 140 -14.25 0.57 -12.58
N PRO A 141 -13.58 1.19 -13.58
CA PRO A 141 -12.82 2.42 -13.36
C PRO A 141 -13.71 3.59 -12.87
N SER A 142 -14.91 3.72 -13.43
CA SER A 142 -15.90 4.71 -13.01
C SER A 142 -16.38 4.44 -11.58
N ALA A 143 -16.64 3.18 -11.23
CA ALA A 143 -17.04 2.79 -9.88
C ALA A 143 -15.97 3.05 -8.82
N VAL A 144 -14.70 2.75 -9.12
CA VAL A 144 -13.56 3.07 -8.24
C VAL A 144 -13.44 4.58 -8.03
N SER A 145 -13.64 5.36 -9.08
CA SER A 145 -13.61 6.82 -9.02
C SER A 145 -14.77 7.38 -8.17
N LEU A 146 -15.99 6.86 -8.34
CA LEU A 146 -17.16 7.22 -7.53
C LEU A 146 -16.99 6.87 -6.06
N ASN A 147 -16.42 5.71 -5.73
CA ASN A 147 -16.11 5.32 -4.36
C ASN A 147 -15.07 6.24 -3.73
N SER A 148 -14.02 6.56 -4.48
CA SER A 148 -12.98 7.50 -4.03
C SER A 148 -13.60 8.87 -3.76
N MET A 149 -14.46 9.36 -4.66
CA MET A 149 -15.15 10.64 -4.50
C MET A 149 -16.09 10.64 -3.27
N SER A 150 -16.85 9.57 -3.06
CA SER A 150 -17.70 9.36 -1.88
C SER A 150 -16.91 9.50 -0.58
N TYR A 151 -15.82 8.74 -0.43
CA TYR A 151 -14.99 8.79 0.78
C TYR A 151 -14.36 10.18 1.00
N ASN A 152 -13.82 10.80 -0.05
CA ASN A 152 -13.22 12.13 0.04
C ASN A 152 -14.25 13.22 0.39
N LEU A 153 -15.46 13.13 -0.16
CA LEU A 153 -16.57 14.04 0.17
C LEU A 153 -16.96 13.90 1.64
N MET A 154 -17.16 12.67 2.11
CA MET A 154 -17.44 12.42 3.52
C MET A 154 -16.30 12.89 4.41
N ARG A 155 -15.04 12.76 3.99
CA ARG A 155 -13.88 13.25 4.77
C ARG A 155 -13.90 14.76 4.98
N GLY A 156 -14.46 15.54 4.05
CA GLY A 156 -14.66 16.98 4.22
C GLY A 156 -15.87 17.31 5.11
N ILE A 157 -17.00 16.64 4.91
CA ILE A 157 -18.28 17.00 5.56
C ILE A 157 -18.43 16.33 6.93
N GLY A 158 -18.02 15.07 7.04
CA GLY A 158 -18.21 14.20 8.19
C GLY A 158 -17.68 14.78 9.49
N PRO A 159 -16.44 15.31 9.56
CA PRO A 159 -15.95 15.94 10.78
C PRO A 159 -16.74 17.16 11.23
N ALA A 160 -17.25 17.98 10.30
CA ALA A 160 -18.09 19.13 10.65
C ALA A 160 -19.43 18.67 11.25
N ILE A 161 -20.06 17.66 10.65
CA ILE A 161 -21.28 17.03 11.19
C ILE A 161 -21.00 16.38 12.55
N GLY A 162 -19.89 15.65 12.68
CA GLY A 162 -19.50 14.99 13.92
C GLY A 162 -19.22 15.98 15.04
N GLY A 163 -18.49 17.05 14.76
CA GLY A 163 -18.23 18.13 15.71
C GLY A 163 -19.51 18.82 16.18
N ALA A 164 -20.48 19.06 15.27
CA ALA A 164 -21.79 19.60 15.62
C ALA A 164 -22.60 18.65 16.52
N ILE A 165 -22.66 17.35 16.17
CA ILE A 165 -23.35 16.34 16.98
C ILE A 165 -22.75 16.26 18.38
N VAL A 166 -21.41 16.23 18.47
CA VAL A 166 -20.70 16.16 19.75
C VAL A 166 -20.94 17.42 20.57
N ALA A 167 -20.96 18.60 19.94
CA ALA A 167 -21.20 19.87 20.63
C ALA A 167 -22.63 20.00 21.19
N TRP A 168 -23.64 19.45 20.49
CA TRP A 168 -25.05 19.63 20.88
C TRP A 168 -25.63 18.48 21.69
N VAL A 169 -25.26 17.25 21.36
CA VAL A 169 -25.86 16.03 21.92
C VAL A 169 -24.83 15.19 22.70
N GLY A 170 -23.54 15.43 22.47
CA GLY A 170 -22.44 14.71 23.12
C GLY A 170 -21.86 13.57 22.28
N ALA A 171 -20.70 13.06 22.70
CA ALA A 171 -19.96 12.02 21.98
C ALA A 171 -20.71 10.68 21.88
N ALA A 172 -21.54 10.35 22.86
CA ALA A 172 -22.34 9.12 22.86
C ALA A 172 -23.29 9.03 21.65
N ALA A 173 -23.92 10.15 21.27
CA ALA A 173 -24.79 10.22 20.10
C ALA A 173 -24.03 10.02 18.79
N ALA A 174 -22.80 10.52 18.70
CA ALA A 174 -21.93 10.31 17.54
C ALA A 174 -21.53 8.83 17.38
N PHE A 175 -21.26 8.14 18.49
CA PHE A 175 -20.97 6.70 18.48
C PHE A 175 -22.20 5.86 18.11
N ALA A 176 -23.37 6.25 18.63
CA ALA A 176 -24.64 5.64 18.24
C ALA A 176 -24.95 5.85 16.75
N LEU A 177 -24.69 7.05 16.21
CA LEU A 177 -24.86 7.34 14.79
C LEU A 177 -23.95 6.44 13.94
N ASN A 178 -22.71 6.20 14.36
CA ASN A 178 -21.83 5.27 13.65
C ASN A 178 -22.43 3.86 13.60
N ALA A 179 -22.88 3.33 14.74
CA ALA A 179 -23.54 2.03 14.81
C ALA A 179 -24.77 1.96 13.87
N LEU A 180 -25.62 2.99 13.89
CA LEU A 180 -26.81 3.04 13.05
C LEU A 180 -26.48 3.18 11.56
N SER A 181 -25.41 3.91 11.21
CA SER A 181 -24.99 4.15 9.82
C SER A 181 -24.50 2.89 9.08
N CYS A 182 -24.08 1.87 9.83
CA CYS A 182 -23.66 0.57 9.29
C CYS A 182 -24.85 -0.36 9.01
N LEU A 183 -26.01 -0.17 9.67
CA LEU A 183 -27.17 -1.05 9.53
C LEU A 183 -27.75 -1.09 8.10
N PRO A 184 -27.89 0.03 7.35
CA PRO A 184 -28.33 0.00 5.96
C PRO A 184 -27.43 -0.87 5.09
N LEU A 185 -26.11 -0.83 5.30
CA LEU A 185 -25.15 -1.62 4.53
C LEU A 185 -25.32 -3.11 4.80
N ILE A 186 -25.48 -3.50 6.06
CA ILE A 186 -25.79 -4.90 6.42
C ILE A 186 -27.10 -5.35 5.78
N ALA A 187 -28.15 -4.53 5.83
CA ALA A 187 -29.45 -4.86 5.23
C ALA A 187 -29.37 -5.07 3.71
N VAL A 188 -28.60 -4.25 3.00
CA VAL A 188 -28.37 -4.43 1.56
C VAL A 188 -27.53 -5.68 1.29
N LEU A 189 -26.47 -5.92 2.07
CA LEU A 189 -25.62 -7.12 1.93
C LEU A 189 -26.37 -8.42 2.21
N LEU A 190 -27.36 -8.41 3.10
CA LEU A 190 -28.23 -9.57 3.34
C LEU A 190 -29.12 -9.89 2.15
N ARG A 191 -29.49 -8.91 1.34
CA ARG A 191 -30.31 -9.10 0.12
C ARG A 191 -29.46 -9.44 -1.10
N TRP A 192 -28.24 -8.94 -1.16
CA TRP A 192 -27.31 -9.18 -2.25
C TRP A 192 -26.79 -10.63 -2.23
N HIS A 193 -26.88 -11.33 -3.36
CA HIS A 193 -26.39 -12.70 -3.54
C HIS A 193 -25.47 -12.76 -4.76
N PRO A 194 -24.15 -12.61 -4.59
CA PRO A 194 -23.21 -12.69 -5.70
C PRO A 194 -23.11 -14.12 -6.23
N GLU A 195 -23.23 -14.29 -7.55
CA GLU A 195 -22.82 -15.53 -8.22
C GLU A 195 -21.30 -15.55 -8.33
N VAL A 196 -20.63 -16.17 -7.37
CA VAL A 196 -19.17 -16.26 -7.32
C VAL A 196 -18.70 -17.44 -8.18
N PRO A 197 -17.90 -17.24 -9.26
CA PRO A 197 -17.25 -18.33 -9.95
C PRO A 197 -16.28 -19.03 -8.99
N LYS A 198 -16.42 -20.35 -8.80
CA LYS A 198 -15.48 -21.14 -8.00
C LYS A 198 -14.11 -21.09 -8.67
N SER A 199 -13.10 -20.58 -7.96
CA SER A 199 -11.72 -20.60 -8.42
C SER A 199 -11.09 -21.94 -8.06
N ASP A 200 -10.78 -22.76 -9.08
CA ASP A 200 -10.14 -24.09 -8.93
C ASP A 200 -8.61 -24.02 -8.77
N LEU A 201 -8.04 -22.84 -8.59
CA LEU A 201 -6.59 -22.68 -8.46
C LEU A 201 -6.13 -22.92 -7.01
N PRO A 202 -5.06 -23.73 -6.80
CA PRO A 202 -4.46 -23.91 -5.49
C PRO A 202 -3.95 -22.57 -4.95
N ARG A 203 -4.36 -22.24 -3.73
CA ARG A 203 -3.98 -21.01 -3.03
C ARG A 203 -2.46 -20.99 -2.79
N GLU A 204 -1.81 -19.86 -3.09
CA GLU A 204 -0.39 -19.67 -2.74
C GLU A 204 -0.22 -19.59 -1.21
N THR A 205 0.87 -20.13 -0.68
CA THR A 205 1.19 -20.03 0.75
C THR A 205 1.61 -18.59 1.08
N LEU A 206 0.82 -17.93 1.94
CA LEU A 206 1.03 -16.54 2.38
C LEU A 206 2.47 -16.24 2.83
N GLY A 207 3.10 -17.16 3.57
CA GLY A 207 4.46 -16.98 4.09
C GLY A 207 5.55 -16.91 3.02
N ALA A 208 5.54 -17.83 2.05
CA ALA A 208 6.52 -17.83 0.95
C ALA A 208 6.32 -16.63 0.02
N ALA A 209 5.06 -16.23 -0.19
CA ALA A 209 4.70 -15.04 -0.96
C ALA A 209 5.21 -13.75 -0.30
N LEU A 210 5.10 -13.63 1.03
CA LEU A 210 5.59 -12.47 1.79
C LEU A 210 7.11 -12.35 1.78
N ALA A 211 7.83 -13.46 1.96
CA ALA A 211 9.29 -13.49 1.91
C ALA A 211 9.83 -13.02 0.55
N ALA A 212 9.18 -13.45 -0.55
CA ALA A 212 9.54 -13.01 -1.89
C ALA A 212 9.27 -11.51 -2.11
N GLY A 213 8.14 -10.99 -1.63
CA GLY A 213 7.79 -9.57 -1.72
C GLY A 213 8.73 -8.66 -0.91
N LEU A 214 9.07 -9.06 0.31
CA LEU A 214 10.00 -8.32 1.17
C LEU A 214 11.41 -8.29 0.58
N ARG A 215 11.89 -9.43 0.07
CA ARG A 215 13.18 -9.49 -0.63
C ARG A 215 13.22 -8.58 -1.85
N TYR A 216 12.16 -8.59 -2.67
CA TYR A 216 12.07 -7.71 -3.84
C TYR A 216 12.12 -6.23 -3.44
N ALA A 217 11.35 -5.85 -2.41
CA ALA A 217 11.29 -4.47 -1.93
C ALA A 217 12.65 -3.99 -1.40
N LEU A 218 13.34 -4.79 -0.59
CA LEU A 218 14.65 -4.43 -0.02
C LEU A 218 15.76 -4.32 -1.07
N LEU A 219 15.67 -5.10 -2.15
CA LEU A 219 16.67 -5.10 -3.22
C LEU A 219 16.38 -4.08 -4.33
N SER A 220 15.19 -3.44 -4.33
CA SER A 220 14.81 -2.41 -5.29
C SER A 220 15.04 -1.00 -4.72
N PRO A 221 16.06 -0.25 -5.18
CA PRO A 221 16.36 1.07 -4.63
C PRO A 221 15.22 2.07 -4.82
N ALA A 222 14.45 1.97 -5.90
CA ALA A 222 13.29 2.81 -6.14
C ALA A 222 12.20 2.60 -5.08
N LEU A 223 11.91 1.34 -4.75
CA LEU A 223 10.91 1.01 -3.72
C LEU A 223 11.35 1.43 -2.32
N VAL A 224 12.62 1.21 -1.96
CA VAL A 224 13.15 1.67 -0.66
C VAL A 224 13.00 3.19 -0.53
N ARG A 225 13.33 3.96 -1.58
CA ARG A 225 13.16 5.43 -1.58
C ARG A 225 11.70 5.85 -1.38
N VAL A 226 10.76 5.21 -2.07
CA VAL A 226 9.31 5.52 -1.95
C VAL A 226 8.79 5.15 -0.56
N ILE A 227 9.12 3.97 -0.06
CA ILE A 227 8.68 3.48 1.26
C ILE A 227 9.23 4.36 2.38
N LEU A 228 10.53 4.70 2.34
CA LEU A 228 11.17 5.52 3.35
C LEU A 228 10.63 6.94 3.35
N ARG A 229 10.48 7.57 2.17
CA ARG A 229 9.94 8.95 2.09
C ARG A 229 8.46 9.01 2.43
N GLY A 230 7.66 8.03 2.01
CA GLY A 230 6.27 7.92 2.42
C GLY A 230 6.11 7.68 3.91
N GLY A 231 6.98 6.84 4.50
CA GLY A 231 7.06 6.62 5.94
C GLY A 231 7.40 7.89 6.71
N ILE A 232 8.43 8.63 6.31
CA ILE A 232 8.80 9.93 6.92
C ILE A 232 7.65 10.93 6.82
N PHE A 233 7.04 11.04 5.64
CA PHE A 233 5.90 11.95 5.43
C PHE A 233 4.75 11.59 6.36
N GLY A 234 4.30 10.33 6.35
CA GLY A 234 3.21 9.85 7.21
C GLY A 234 3.52 10.03 8.70
N PHE A 235 4.74 9.68 9.10
CA PHE A 235 5.21 9.82 10.49
C PHE A 235 5.20 11.27 10.96
N ALA A 236 5.67 12.22 10.16
CA ALA A 236 5.72 13.63 10.56
C ALA A 236 4.34 14.30 10.43
N ALA A 237 3.64 14.08 9.30
CA ALA A 237 2.41 14.77 8.97
C ALA A 237 1.21 14.35 9.86
N VAL A 238 1.22 13.13 10.41
CA VAL A 238 0.17 12.65 11.33
C VAL A 238 0.09 13.48 12.62
N SER A 239 1.18 14.18 13.00
CA SER A 239 1.20 15.06 14.18
C SER A 239 0.04 16.06 14.17
N VAL A 240 -0.32 16.56 12.99
CA VAL A 240 -1.44 17.49 12.80
C VAL A 240 -2.73 16.83 13.25
N LEU A 241 -3.08 15.67 12.68
CA LEU A 241 -4.34 14.99 13.01
C LEU A 241 -4.37 14.49 14.46
N GLY A 242 -3.22 14.07 15.00
CA GLY A 242 -3.10 13.59 16.38
C GLY A 242 -3.22 14.69 17.43
N LEU A 243 -2.69 15.89 17.15
CA LEU A 243 -2.71 17.03 18.09
C LEU A 243 -3.87 17.99 17.86
N LEU A 244 -4.58 17.89 16.73
CA LEU A 244 -5.65 18.84 16.37
C LEU A 244 -6.75 19.00 17.42
N PRO A 245 -7.23 17.95 18.14
CA PRO A 245 -8.19 18.16 19.21
C PRO A 245 -7.68 19.08 20.32
N LEU A 246 -6.38 18.98 20.64
CA LEU A 246 -5.74 19.81 21.66
C LEU A 246 -5.56 21.24 21.16
N ILE A 247 -5.13 21.43 19.90
CA ILE A 247 -5.04 22.78 19.30
C ILE A 247 -6.40 23.47 19.33
N ALA A 248 -7.47 22.74 19.04
CA ALA A 248 -8.83 23.26 19.11
C ALA A 248 -9.24 23.65 20.54
N ARG A 249 -8.89 22.84 21.54
CA ARG A 249 -9.25 23.05 22.96
C ARG A 249 -8.37 24.10 23.65
N ASP A 250 -7.05 23.97 23.52
CA ASP A 250 -6.06 24.68 24.35
C ASP A 250 -5.54 25.95 23.67
N GLN A 251 -5.30 25.94 22.35
CA GLN A 251 -4.82 27.14 21.64
C GLN A 251 -5.96 28.05 21.18
N LEU A 252 -7.02 27.46 20.62
CA LEU A 252 -8.17 28.20 20.09
C LEU A 252 -9.30 28.38 21.10
N GLN A 253 -9.21 27.77 22.28
CA GLN A 253 -10.24 27.82 23.34
C GLN A 253 -11.64 27.49 22.79
N GLY A 254 -11.68 26.55 21.86
CA GLY A 254 -12.85 26.18 21.08
C GLY A 254 -13.62 25.00 21.65
N THR A 255 -14.61 24.55 20.89
CA THR A 255 -15.46 23.40 21.24
C THR A 255 -15.30 22.27 20.22
N ALA A 256 -16.06 21.18 20.38
CA ALA A 256 -16.12 20.10 19.40
C ALA A 256 -16.50 20.58 18.00
N MET A 257 -17.29 21.66 17.90
CA MET A 257 -17.64 22.29 16.62
C MET A 257 -16.41 22.93 15.97
N THR A 258 -15.56 23.62 16.75
CA THR A 258 -14.29 24.18 16.27
C THR A 258 -13.38 23.07 15.75
N TYR A 259 -13.23 21.97 16.49
CA TYR A 259 -12.46 20.81 16.07
C TYR A 259 -13.01 20.18 14.76
N GLY A 260 -14.34 20.01 14.67
CA GLY A 260 -15.00 19.52 13.47
C GLY A 260 -14.81 20.43 12.25
N LEU A 261 -14.83 21.76 12.44
CA LEU A 261 -14.56 22.75 11.39
C LEU A 261 -13.11 22.68 10.90
N LEU A 262 -12.14 22.54 11.81
CA LEU A 262 -10.72 22.39 11.46
C LEU A 262 -10.46 21.12 10.65
N LEU A 263 -11.00 19.98 11.10
CA LEU A 263 -10.93 18.73 10.33
C LEU A 263 -11.67 18.83 9.00
N GLY A 264 -12.81 19.51 8.97
CA GLY A 264 -13.57 19.76 7.75
C GLY A 264 -12.75 20.59 6.75
N ALA A 265 -12.10 21.67 7.20
CA ALA A 265 -11.21 22.47 6.37
C ALA A 265 -10.06 21.62 5.79
N PHE A 266 -9.42 20.79 6.61
CA PHE A 266 -8.41 19.83 6.13
C PHE A 266 -8.98 18.88 5.06
N GLY A 267 -10.17 18.31 5.30
CA GLY A 267 -10.83 17.39 4.38
C GLY A 267 -11.25 18.03 3.06
N PHE A 268 -11.80 19.25 3.07
CA PHE A 268 -12.13 20.02 1.87
C PHE A 268 -10.88 20.37 1.06
N GLY A 269 -9.80 20.76 1.73
CA GLY A 269 -8.50 20.97 1.08
C GLY A 269 -8.03 19.70 0.37
N ALA A 270 -8.20 18.55 1.03
CA ALA A 270 -7.83 17.25 0.50
C ALA A 270 -8.60 16.89 -0.80
N ILE A 271 -9.84 17.33 -0.96
CA ILE A 271 -10.59 17.21 -2.23
C ILE A 271 -9.90 18.00 -3.35
N GLY A 272 -9.43 19.22 -3.05
CA GLY A 272 -8.62 20.02 -3.98
C GLY A 272 -7.37 19.26 -4.47
N GLY A 273 -6.70 18.53 -3.59
CA GLY A 273 -5.56 17.67 -3.96
C GLY A 273 -5.91 16.60 -5.00
N VAL A 274 -7.07 15.95 -4.88
CA VAL A 274 -7.53 14.95 -5.85
C VAL A 274 -7.72 15.57 -7.24
N LEU A 275 -8.30 16.77 -7.31
CA LEU A 275 -8.54 17.49 -8.56
C LEU A 275 -7.23 17.96 -9.22
N LEU A 276 -6.23 18.33 -8.41
CA LEU A 276 -4.93 18.82 -8.87
C LEU A 276 -3.95 17.70 -9.29
N ASN A 277 -4.17 16.45 -8.88
CA ASN A 277 -3.26 15.33 -9.18
C ASN A 277 -2.95 15.20 -10.68
N ARG A 278 -3.99 15.16 -11.54
CA ARG A 278 -3.83 14.93 -12.99
C ARG A 278 -3.01 16.03 -13.69
N PRO A 279 -3.34 17.34 -13.56
CA PRO A 279 -2.55 18.38 -14.21
C PRO A 279 -1.13 18.49 -13.64
N LEU A 280 -0.93 18.21 -12.34
CA LEU A 280 0.41 18.23 -11.73
C LEU A 280 1.30 17.10 -12.27
N TYR A 281 0.79 15.88 -12.35
CA TYR A 281 1.54 14.73 -12.89
C TYR A 281 1.90 14.90 -14.36
N ALA A 282 1.12 15.67 -15.12
CA ALA A 282 1.41 15.96 -16.52
C ALA A 282 2.45 17.07 -16.75
N ARG A 283 2.66 17.96 -15.77
CA ARG A 283 3.47 19.19 -15.94
C ARG A 283 4.73 19.23 -15.08
N CYS A 284 4.78 18.44 -14.02
CA CYS A 284 5.84 18.50 -13.02
C CYS A 284 6.49 17.13 -12.84
N ARG A 285 7.80 17.13 -12.59
CA ARG A 285 8.55 15.92 -12.22
C ARG A 285 8.08 15.38 -10.87
N ASN A 286 8.10 14.07 -10.69
CA ASN A 286 7.61 13.42 -9.48
C ASN A 286 8.31 13.95 -8.21
N GLU A 287 9.64 14.13 -8.28
CA GLU A 287 10.41 14.68 -7.17
C GLU A 287 9.99 16.11 -6.80
N THR A 288 9.65 16.93 -7.79
CA THR A 288 9.24 18.33 -7.54
C THR A 288 7.93 18.36 -6.78
N ILE A 289 6.99 17.48 -7.16
CA ILE A 289 5.70 17.35 -6.49
C ILE A 289 5.89 16.91 -5.04
N VAL A 290 6.69 15.87 -4.78
CA VAL A 290 6.98 15.43 -3.39
C VAL A 290 7.60 16.55 -2.58
N ARG A 291 8.61 17.24 -3.13
CA ARG A 291 9.27 18.33 -2.41
C ARG A 291 8.31 19.47 -2.07
N ILE A 292 7.49 19.90 -3.03
CA ILE A 292 6.47 20.93 -2.80
C ILE A 292 5.50 20.47 -1.72
N SER A 293 5.06 19.21 -1.74
CA SER A 293 4.17 18.69 -0.70
C SER A 293 4.81 18.66 0.69
N PHE A 294 6.08 18.29 0.81
CA PHE A 294 6.78 18.32 2.10
C PHE A 294 6.93 19.75 2.63
N LEU A 295 7.37 20.68 1.77
CA LEU A 295 7.57 22.08 2.14
C LEU A 295 6.25 22.78 2.44
N GLY A 296 5.23 22.60 1.60
CA GLY A 296 3.91 23.19 1.77
C GLY A 296 3.19 22.69 3.01
N PHE A 297 3.29 21.39 3.31
CA PHE A 297 2.74 20.83 4.54
C PHE A 297 3.50 21.33 5.78
N ALA A 298 4.84 21.37 5.74
CA ALA A 298 5.65 21.91 6.84
C ALA A 298 5.35 23.40 7.12
N ALA A 299 5.19 24.21 6.07
CA ALA A 299 4.80 25.61 6.22
C ALA A 299 3.43 25.76 6.89
N GLY A 300 2.45 24.95 6.47
CA GLY A 300 1.13 24.92 7.13
C GLY A 300 1.20 24.50 8.59
N MET A 301 2.07 23.55 8.95
CA MET A 301 2.28 23.15 10.35
C MET A 301 2.86 24.27 11.21
N VAL A 302 3.82 25.04 10.68
CA VAL A 302 4.39 26.20 11.40
C VAL A 302 3.34 27.29 11.57
N VAL A 303 2.54 27.58 10.54
CA VAL A 303 1.42 28.53 10.66
C VAL A 303 0.43 28.05 11.72
N LEU A 304 0.06 26.76 11.71
CA LEU A 304 -0.86 26.19 12.70
C LEU A 304 -0.29 26.26 14.12
N ALA A 305 1.00 26.01 14.30
CA ALA A 305 1.69 26.05 15.59
C ALA A 305 1.78 27.46 16.21
N LEU A 306 1.76 28.49 15.37
CA LEU A 306 1.84 29.90 15.78
C LEU A 306 0.48 30.61 15.77
N SER A 307 -0.55 29.95 15.25
CA SER A 307 -1.87 30.54 15.05
C SER A 307 -2.72 30.48 16.31
N SER A 308 -3.20 31.63 16.75
CA SER A 308 -4.26 31.76 17.77
C SER A 308 -5.63 32.09 17.17
N SER A 309 -5.74 32.18 15.84
CA SER A 309 -6.97 32.56 15.13
C SER A 309 -7.60 31.36 14.44
N LEU A 310 -8.89 31.11 14.69
CA LEU A 310 -9.65 30.05 14.03
C LEU A 310 -9.58 30.15 12.50
N LEU A 311 -9.73 31.36 11.95
CA LEU A 311 -9.72 31.56 10.50
C LEU A 311 -8.35 31.20 9.91
N LEU A 312 -7.26 31.63 10.54
CA LEU A 312 -5.91 31.33 10.09
C LEU A 312 -5.61 29.82 10.18
N SER A 313 -6.04 29.17 11.26
CA SER A 313 -5.90 27.72 11.43
C SER A 313 -6.73 26.94 10.38
N CYS A 314 -7.95 27.38 10.08
CA CYS A 314 -8.76 26.80 9.00
C CYS A 314 -8.10 26.97 7.63
N VAL A 315 -7.59 28.16 7.30
CA VAL A 315 -6.90 28.42 6.03
C VAL A 315 -5.62 27.58 5.92
N ALA A 316 -4.85 27.46 6.99
CA ALA A 316 -3.66 26.61 7.02
C ALA A 316 -4.02 25.14 6.76
N LEU A 317 -5.03 24.60 7.45
CA LEU A 317 -5.47 23.21 7.26
C LEU A 317 -6.06 22.96 5.87
N LEU A 318 -6.84 23.91 5.34
CA LEU A 318 -7.35 23.88 3.97
C LEU A 318 -6.20 23.83 2.95
N ALA A 319 -5.11 24.56 3.17
CA ALA A 319 -3.92 24.53 2.33
C ALA A 319 -3.09 23.26 2.50
N MET A 320 -3.11 22.63 3.68
CA MET A 320 -2.37 21.39 3.98
C MET A 320 -3.02 20.14 3.35
N GLY A 321 -4.35 20.11 3.27
CA GLY A 321 -5.11 18.98 2.70
C GLY A 321 -4.64 18.52 1.31
N PRO A 322 -4.45 19.42 0.32
CA PRO A 322 -3.93 19.06 -0.99
C PRO A 322 -2.55 18.39 -0.92
N PHE A 323 -1.61 18.95 -0.16
CA PHE A 323 -0.26 18.42 -0.03
C PHE A 323 -0.24 17.01 0.55
N TRP A 324 -1.11 16.74 1.53
CA TRP A 324 -1.31 15.41 2.09
C TRP A 324 -1.75 14.39 1.03
N VAL A 325 -2.82 14.71 0.29
CA VAL A 325 -3.38 13.79 -0.69
C VAL A 325 -2.45 13.58 -1.86
N ILE A 326 -1.86 14.65 -2.40
CA ILE A 326 -0.95 14.58 -3.55
C ILE A 326 0.28 13.72 -3.18
N ALA A 327 0.87 13.93 -2.00
CA ALA A 327 2.04 13.15 -1.57
C ALA A 327 1.73 11.65 -1.44
N LEU A 328 0.69 11.29 -0.68
CA LEU A 328 0.33 9.89 -0.46
C LEU A 328 -0.15 9.20 -1.74
N SER A 329 -0.87 9.93 -2.60
CA SER A 329 -1.31 9.43 -3.90
C SER A 329 -0.12 9.16 -4.81
N LEU A 330 0.83 10.10 -4.90
CA LEU A 330 2.03 9.93 -5.72
C LEU A 330 2.87 8.77 -5.22
N PHE A 331 3.07 8.61 -3.91
CA PHE A 331 3.80 7.47 -3.37
C PHE A 331 3.13 6.14 -3.72
N THR A 332 1.80 6.06 -3.58
CA THR A 332 1.04 4.85 -3.95
C THR A 332 1.20 4.51 -5.43
N VAL A 333 1.09 5.51 -6.31
CA VAL A 333 1.27 5.35 -7.76
C VAL A 333 2.73 5.01 -8.10
N ALA A 334 3.71 5.61 -7.42
CA ALA A 334 5.12 5.32 -7.60
C ALA A 334 5.46 3.87 -7.21
N VAL A 335 4.88 3.33 -6.13
CA VAL A 335 4.99 1.90 -5.81
C VAL A 335 4.38 1.04 -6.92
N GLN A 336 3.19 1.40 -7.41
CA GLN A 336 2.51 0.64 -8.47
C GLN A 336 3.32 0.58 -9.76
N LEU A 337 3.89 1.70 -10.18
CA LEU A 337 4.62 1.83 -11.44
C LEU A 337 6.08 1.38 -11.33
N SER A 338 6.67 1.40 -10.13
CA SER A 338 8.03 0.88 -9.89
C SER A 338 8.06 -0.61 -9.56
N THR A 339 6.92 -1.29 -9.60
CA THR A 339 6.80 -2.71 -9.26
C THR A 339 6.18 -3.52 -10.40
N PRO A 340 6.80 -4.65 -10.80
CA PRO A 340 6.19 -5.58 -11.75
C PRO A 340 4.83 -6.12 -11.27
N ARG A 341 3.93 -6.40 -12.21
CA ARG A 341 2.55 -6.88 -11.94
C ARG A 341 2.49 -8.08 -10.98
N TRP A 342 3.47 -8.98 -11.03
CA TRP A 342 3.49 -10.19 -10.20
C TRP A 342 3.78 -9.92 -8.72
N VAL A 343 4.33 -8.75 -8.36
CA VAL A 343 4.71 -8.38 -6.97
C VAL A 343 4.14 -7.03 -6.51
N VAL A 344 3.42 -6.31 -7.40
CA VAL A 344 2.83 -4.98 -7.11
C VAL A 344 1.95 -4.95 -5.87
N GLY A 345 1.10 -5.97 -5.68
CA GLY A 345 0.25 -6.07 -4.49
C GLY A 345 1.06 -6.16 -3.21
N ARG A 346 2.18 -6.89 -3.23
CA ARG A 346 3.05 -7.08 -2.06
C ARG A 346 3.85 -5.81 -1.74
N ALA A 347 4.34 -5.12 -2.76
CA ALA A 347 5.02 -3.84 -2.58
C ALA A 347 4.07 -2.78 -2.03
N LEU A 348 2.81 -2.75 -2.50
CA LEU A 348 1.76 -1.89 -1.95
C LEU A 348 1.45 -2.21 -0.49
N SER A 349 1.34 -3.49 -0.11
CA SER A 349 1.14 -3.88 1.28
C SER A 349 2.30 -3.44 2.17
N LEU A 350 3.55 -3.66 1.75
CA LEU A 350 4.72 -3.20 2.51
C LEU A 350 4.73 -1.69 2.68
N PHE A 351 4.44 -0.94 1.61
CA PHE A 351 4.31 0.51 1.66
C PHE A 351 3.23 0.95 2.63
N GLN A 352 2.03 0.37 2.55
CA GLN A 352 0.92 0.73 3.44
C GLN A 352 1.21 0.37 4.90
N THR A 353 1.80 -0.80 5.17
CA THR A 353 2.23 -1.19 6.52
C THR A 353 3.26 -0.20 7.08
N THR A 354 4.27 0.19 6.31
CA THR A 354 5.24 1.20 6.75
C THR A 354 4.61 2.58 6.91
N ALA A 355 3.72 2.99 6.02
CA ALA A 355 3.06 4.29 6.08
C ALA A 355 2.11 4.39 7.29
N TYR A 356 1.20 3.44 7.48
CA TYR A 356 0.29 3.42 8.62
C TYR A 356 1.00 3.12 9.94
N GLY A 357 2.05 2.30 9.93
CA GLY A 357 2.91 2.08 11.09
C GLY A 357 3.67 3.33 11.49
N GLY A 358 4.19 4.07 10.50
CA GLY A 358 4.78 5.39 10.70
C GLY A 358 3.77 6.39 11.26
N MET A 359 2.54 6.42 10.75
CA MET A 359 1.47 7.27 11.29
C MET A 359 1.13 6.91 12.75
N ALA A 360 1.00 5.61 13.07
CA ALA A 360 0.69 5.16 14.43
C ALA A 360 1.80 5.49 15.42
N ALA A 361 3.06 5.23 15.05
CA ALA A 361 4.22 5.55 15.86
C ALA A 361 4.43 7.07 16.00
N GLY A 362 4.23 7.81 14.90
CA GLY A 362 4.32 9.27 14.88
C GLY A 362 3.27 9.91 15.78
N ALA A 363 2.01 9.51 15.69
CA ALA A 363 0.95 10.05 16.52
C ALA A 363 1.27 9.91 18.02
N TRP A 364 1.78 8.75 18.46
CA TRP A 364 2.26 8.57 19.83
C TRP A 364 3.46 9.48 20.17
N LEU A 365 4.51 9.48 19.33
CA LEU A 365 5.73 10.24 19.61
C LEU A 365 5.48 11.75 19.67
N TRP A 366 4.69 12.29 18.74
CA TRP A 366 4.39 13.73 18.72
C TRP A 366 3.49 14.16 19.87
N GLY A 367 2.59 13.29 20.34
CA GLY A 367 1.87 13.52 21.59
C GLY A 367 2.78 13.50 22.81
N TYR A 368 3.70 12.54 22.88
CA TYR A 368 4.70 12.48 23.94
C TYR A 368 5.65 13.69 23.96
N LEU A 369 6.04 14.20 22.78
CA LEU A 369 6.79 15.45 22.68
C LEU A 369 5.92 16.64 23.07
N ALA A 370 4.64 16.66 22.72
CA ALA A 370 3.73 17.73 23.10
C ALA A 370 3.53 17.83 24.62
N ASP A 371 3.57 16.71 25.36
CA ASP A 371 3.58 16.72 26.84
C ASP A 371 4.78 17.49 27.43
N ARG A 372 5.89 17.63 26.69
CA ARG A 372 7.16 18.20 27.19
C ARG A 372 7.47 19.59 26.67
N ILE A 373 7.29 19.79 25.36
CA ILE A 373 7.66 21.02 24.65
C ILE A 373 6.42 21.77 24.12
N GLY A 374 5.22 21.33 24.51
CA GLY A 374 3.94 21.87 24.05
C GLY A 374 3.56 21.42 22.64
N GLU A 375 2.28 21.60 22.30
CA GLU A 375 1.73 21.25 20.99
C GLU A 375 2.42 21.99 19.85
N GLY A 376 2.61 23.30 19.99
CA GLY A 376 3.29 24.12 18.98
C GLY A 376 4.75 23.71 18.78
N GLY A 377 5.47 23.42 19.86
CA GLY A 377 6.85 22.90 19.80
C GLY A 377 6.93 21.54 19.09
N SER A 378 5.98 20.65 19.39
CA SER A 378 5.88 19.34 18.74
C SER A 378 5.58 19.45 17.24
N LEU A 379 4.65 20.33 16.85
CA LEU A 379 4.37 20.62 15.44
C LEU A 379 5.58 21.22 14.71
N CYS A 380 6.30 22.17 15.33
CA CYS A 380 7.51 22.73 14.75
C CYS A 380 8.62 21.68 14.57
N ALA A 381 8.78 20.76 15.53
CA ALA A 381 9.72 19.65 15.42
C ALA A 381 9.35 18.68 14.28
N ALA A 382 8.06 18.37 14.14
CA ALA A 382 7.55 17.56 13.04
C ALA A 382 7.69 18.26 11.67
N ALA A 383 7.47 19.59 11.62
CA ALA A 383 7.71 20.39 10.43
C ALA A 383 9.20 20.38 10.05
N ALA A 384 10.12 20.48 11.01
CA ALA A 384 11.55 20.35 10.76
C ALA A 384 11.91 18.98 10.17
N LEU A 385 11.28 17.89 10.64
CA LEU A 385 11.47 16.56 10.05
C LEU A 385 10.99 16.49 8.59
N LEU A 386 9.89 17.17 8.25
CA LEU A 386 9.46 17.32 6.85
C LEU A 386 10.45 18.14 6.02
N LEU A 387 11.06 19.20 6.57
CA LEU A 387 12.12 19.93 5.86
C LEU A 387 13.32 19.02 5.58
N VAL A 388 13.74 18.21 6.56
CA VAL A 388 14.78 17.18 6.35
C VAL A 388 14.36 16.19 5.27
N GLY A 389 13.11 15.71 5.29
CA GLY A 389 12.57 14.83 4.24
C GLY A 389 12.53 15.45 2.84
N ALA A 390 12.36 16.78 2.74
CA ALA A 390 12.46 17.53 1.49
C ALA A 390 13.91 17.61 0.99
N VAL A 391 14.87 17.86 1.90
CA VAL A 391 16.31 17.90 1.61
C VAL A 391 16.84 16.52 1.21
N LEU A 392 16.42 15.46 1.90
CA LEU A 392 16.74 14.08 1.52
C LEU A 392 16.31 13.75 0.09
N GLY A 393 15.29 14.43 -0.44
CA GLY A 393 14.87 14.34 -1.84
C GLY A 393 15.90 14.84 -2.85
N LEU A 394 16.94 15.55 -2.44
CA LEU A 394 18.08 15.90 -3.30
C LEU A 394 18.96 14.68 -3.60
N TRP A 395 19.13 13.78 -2.62
CA TRP A 395 19.94 12.56 -2.75
C TRP A 395 19.11 11.33 -3.12
N MET A 396 17.87 11.26 -2.62
CA MET A 396 16.91 10.18 -2.84
C MET A 396 15.75 10.65 -3.73
N ARG A 397 16.09 11.08 -4.95
CA ARG A 397 15.10 11.57 -5.92
C ARG A 397 14.09 10.47 -6.27
N GLN A 398 12.82 10.83 -6.29
CA GLN A 398 11.78 9.97 -6.83
C GLN A 398 11.98 9.78 -8.34
N SER A 399 11.93 8.53 -8.78
CA SER A 399 12.02 8.18 -10.19
C SER A 399 10.80 8.72 -10.94
N ASP A 400 11.02 9.31 -12.11
CA ASP A 400 9.94 9.74 -12.98
C ASP A 400 9.28 8.52 -13.65
N PHE A 401 7.99 8.59 -13.93
CA PHE A 401 7.21 7.43 -14.42
C PHE A 401 7.68 6.90 -15.78
N GLU A 402 8.37 7.70 -16.58
CA GLU A 402 8.88 7.33 -17.91
C GLU A 402 10.22 6.57 -17.88
N GLU A 403 10.97 6.60 -16.77
CA GLU A 403 12.36 6.11 -16.78
C GLU A 403 12.49 4.57 -16.72
N VAL A 404 11.43 3.82 -16.40
CA VAL A 404 11.51 2.36 -16.19
C VAL A 404 10.34 1.60 -16.83
N ASP A 405 10.54 1.05 -18.03
CA ASP A 405 9.59 0.11 -18.65
C ASP A 405 9.68 -1.26 -17.97
N LEU A 406 8.79 -1.49 -17.00
CA LEU A 406 8.65 -2.76 -16.28
C LEU A 406 7.74 -3.78 -17.00
N ALA A 407 7.29 -3.50 -18.22
CA ALA A 407 6.51 -4.47 -18.98
C ALA A 407 7.33 -5.75 -19.19
N PRO A 408 6.71 -6.94 -19.10
CA PRO A 408 7.39 -8.19 -19.40
C PRO A 408 7.88 -8.15 -20.86
N VAL A 409 9.13 -8.57 -21.09
CA VAL A 409 9.73 -8.57 -22.43
C VAL A 409 8.94 -9.46 -23.39
N GLY A 410 8.20 -10.46 -22.88
CA GLY A 410 7.58 -11.49 -23.72
C GLY A 410 8.65 -12.33 -24.42
N GLY A 411 8.24 -13.43 -25.04
CA GLY A 411 9.16 -14.23 -25.88
C GLY A 411 10.07 -15.21 -25.15
N PHE A 412 9.91 -15.46 -23.85
CA PHE A 412 10.53 -16.62 -23.22
C PHE A 412 9.86 -17.90 -23.73
N VAL A 413 10.55 -18.63 -24.60
CA VAL A 413 10.12 -19.96 -25.04
C VAL A 413 10.56 -20.95 -23.97
N VAL A 414 9.59 -21.65 -23.37
CA VAL A 414 9.90 -22.72 -22.42
C VAL A 414 10.77 -23.76 -23.12
N PRO A 415 11.99 -24.02 -22.63
CA PRO A 415 12.88 -24.98 -23.26
C PRO A 415 12.26 -26.37 -23.18
N LYS A 416 12.28 -27.10 -24.29
CA LYS A 416 11.93 -28.52 -24.28
C LYS A 416 13.01 -29.27 -23.49
N LEU A 417 12.63 -29.82 -22.35
CA LEU A 417 13.51 -30.65 -21.54
C LEU A 417 13.38 -32.12 -21.95
N ALA A 418 14.49 -32.84 -21.96
CA ALA A 418 14.53 -34.28 -22.18
C ALA A 418 14.00 -35.09 -20.99
N LEU A 419 13.86 -34.49 -19.80
CA LEU A 419 13.28 -35.12 -18.61
C LEU A 419 11.81 -34.70 -18.44
N ASP A 420 10.95 -35.60 -17.95
CA ASP A 420 9.57 -35.26 -17.59
C ASP A 420 9.51 -34.58 -16.21
N ILE A 421 9.81 -33.28 -16.20
CA ILE A 421 9.94 -32.47 -14.98
C ILE A 421 8.56 -31.94 -14.54
N ARG A 422 8.14 -32.30 -13.33
CA ARG A 422 6.95 -31.70 -12.69
C ARG A 422 7.26 -30.28 -12.23
N TYR A 423 6.25 -29.41 -12.20
CA TYR A 423 6.41 -27.99 -11.80
C TYR A 423 7.04 -27.77 -10.42
N ARG A 424 6.83 -28.70 -9.48
CA ARG A 424 7.38 -28.64 -8.11
C ARG A 424 8.78 -29.26 -7.97
N SER A 425 9.30 -29.90 -9.02
CA SER A 425 10.64 -30.50 -9.00
C SER A 425 11.71 -29.42 -8.80
N GLY A 426 12.79 -29.74 -8.12
CA GLY A 426 13.91 -28.86 -7.82
C GLY A 426 14.72 -29.38 -6.63
N PRO A 427 15.76 -28.66 -6.17
CA PRO A 427 16.20 -27.36 -6.68
C PRO A 427 16.92 -27.47 -8.04
N PHE A 428 16.88 -26.37 -8.80
CA PHE A 428 17.62 -26.26 -10.06
C PHE A 428 18.80 -25.32 -9.90
N MET A 429 19.94 -25.72 -10.46
CA MET A 429 21.08 -24.85 -10.71
C MET A 429 21.10 -24.48 -12.20
N ILE A 430 21.12 -23.18 -12.47
CA ILE A 430 21.25 -22.64 -13.82
C ILE A 430 22.68 -22.16 -14.00
N LEU A 431 23.31 -22.59 -15.09
CA LEU A 431 24.65 -22.19 -15.48
C LEU A 431 24.58 -21.54 -16.86
N VAL A 432 25.04 -20.30 -16.97
CA VAL A 432 25.13 -19.57 -18.24
C VAL A 432 26.60 -19.38 -18.59
N GLU A 433 27.02 -19.87 -19.75
CA GLU A 433 28.38 -19.71 -20.27
C GLU A 433 28.45 -18.45 -21.14
N TYR A 434 29.51 -17.66 -20.91
CA TYR A 434 29.88 -16.48 -21.69
C TYR A 434 31.30 -16.64 -22.22
N ASP A 435 31.54 -16.22 -23.46
CA ASP A 435 32.86 -16.08 -24.07
C ASP A 435 33.15 -14.60 -24.30
N ILE A 436 34.03 -14.02 -23.48
CA ILE A 436 34.27 -12.58 -23.40
C ILE A 436 35.74 -12.29 -23.78
N ALA A 437 35.93 -11.32 -24.67
CA ALA A 437 37.28 -10.86 -25.02
C ALA A 437 37.95 -10.14 -23.83
N GLU A 438 39.27 -10.27 -23.68
CA GLU A 438 40.00 -9.67 -22.55
C GLU A 438 39.80 -8.15 -22.47
N ALA A 439 39.70 -7.47 -23.62
CA ALA A 439 39.46 -6.03 -23.70
C ALA A 439 38.09 -5.59 -23.13
N ASP A 440 37.09 -6.48 -23.18
CA ASP A 440 35.71 -6.20 -22.77
C ASP A 440 35.42 -6.61 -21.31
N VAL A 441 36.36 -7.28 -20.65
CA VAL A 441 36.21 -7.77 -19.26
C VAL A 441 35.78 -6.68 -18.27
N PRO A 442 36.33 -5.45 -18.29
CA PRO A 442 35.88 -4.40 -17.38
C PRO A 442 34.40 -4.02 -17.57
N ALA A 443 33.94 -3.93 -18.81
CA ALA A 443 32.54 -3.63 -19.13
C ALA A 443 31.62 -4.81 -18.75
N PHE A 444 32.07 -6.04 -19.04
CA PHE A 444 31.37 -7.27 -18.66
C PHE A 444 31.19 -7.36 -17.13
N LEU A 445 32.23 -7.13 -16.33
CA LEU A 445 32.13 -7.17 -14.87
C LEU A 445 31.19 -6.10 -14.31
N ALA A 446 31.17 -4.90 -14.90
CA ALA A 446 30.23 -3.85 -14.53
C ALA A 446 28.78 -4.27 -14.78
N LEU A 447 28.50 -4.87 -15.95
CA LEU A 447 27.19 -5.41 -16.30
C LEU A 447 26.81 -6.61 -15.43
N MET A 448 27.75 -7.49 -15.10
CA MET A 448 27.51 -8.65 -14.23
C MET A 448 27.21 -8.26 -12.78
N ARG A 449 27.77 -7.15 -12.30
CA ARG A 449 27.41 -6.59 -10.99
C ARG A 449 25.95 -6.14 -10.94
N GLU A 450 25.45 -5.56 -12.03
CA GLU A 450 24.05 -5.22 -12.18
C GLU A 450 23.20 -6.50 -12.35
N ARG A 451 23.66 -7.44 -13.18
CA ARG A 451 23.03 -8.74 -13.42
C ARG A 451 22.78 -9.51 -12.13
N ARG A 452 23.76 -9.56 -11.23
CA ARG A 452 23.63 -10.16 -9.90
C ARG A 452 22.45 -9.60 -9.13
N LYS A 453 22.29 -8.27 -9.11
CA LYS A 453 21.17 -7.61 -8.40
C LYS A 453 19.84 -8.01 -9.02
N ILE A 454 19.75 -8.02 -10.35
CA ILE A 454 18.56 -8.46 -11.09
C ILE A 454 18.21 -9.91 -10.73
N ARG A 455 19.17 -10.83 -10.79
CA ARG A 455 18.96 -12.26 -10.47
C ARG A 455 18.43 -12.47 -9.05
N LEU A 456 19.09 -11.87 -8.07
CA LEU A 456 18.72 -12.02 -6.65
C LEU A 456 17.37 -11.39 -6.34
N ARG A 457 17.05 -10.26 -6.98
CA ARG A 457 15.75 -9.57 -6.89
C ARG A 457 14.62 -10.42 -7.45
N ASP A 458 14.85 -11.12 -8.57
CA ASP A 458 13.82 -11.88 -9.29
C ASP A 458 13.63 -13.31 -8.79
N GLY A 459 14.31 -13.69 -7.71
CA GLY A 459 14.04 -14.94 -7.02
C GLY A 459 15.25 -15.85 -6.83
N ALA A 460 16.34 -15.64 -7.56
CA ALA A 460 17.50 -16.52 -7.52
C ALA A 460 18.25 -16.43 -6.19
N HIS A 461 18.94 -17.51 -5.82
CA HIS A 461 19.80 -17.64 -4.64
C HIS A 461 21.15 -18.24 -5.04
N ASN A 462 22.15 -18.14 -4.16
CA ASN A 462 23.52 -18.64 -4.39
C ASN A 462 24.12 -18.23 -5.75
N TRP A 463 23.97 -16.95 -6.10
CA TRP A 463 24.56 -16.42 -7.33
C TRP A 463 26.08 -16.36 -7.22
N ALA A 464 26.78 -16.86 -8.23
CA ALA A 464 28.22 -16.74 -8.37
C ALA A 464 28.60 -16.44 -9.83
N LEU A 465 29.73 -15.76 -9.99
CA LEU A 465 30.40 -15.58 -11.27
C LEU A 465 31.78 -16.21 -11.17
N MET A 466 32.06 -17.14 -12.08
CA MET A 466 33.30 -17.91 -12.12
C MET A 466 34.01 -17.60 -13.43
N ARG A 467 35.35 -17.56 -13.38
CA ARG A 467 36.22 -17.47 -14.55
C ARG A 467 36.95 -18.80 -14.69
N ASP A 468 36.97 -19.34 -15.90
CA ASP A 468 37.72 -20.55 -16.19
C ASP A 468 39.22 -20.24 -16.11
N ALA A 469 39.94 -20.97 -15.25
CA ALA A 469 41.37 -20.79 -15.04
C ALA A 469 42.22 -21.36 -16.19
N GLU A 470 41.70 -22.35 -16.91
CA GLU A 470 42.36 -22.94 -18.08
C GLU A 470 42.05 -22.15 -19.36
N ARG A 471 40.88 -21.52 -19.42
CA ARG A 471 40.41 -20.73 -20.57
C ARG A 471 39.88 -19.36 -20.12
N PRO A 472 40.76 -18.37 -19.88
CA PRO A 472 40.40 -17.10 -19.24
C PRO A 472 39.29 -16.28 -19.93
N GLN A 473 39.03 -16.53 -21.21
CA GLN A 473 37.93 -15.94 -21.98
C GLN A 473 36.54 -16.50 -21.59
N ARG A 474 36.47 -17.67 -20.94
CA ARG A 474 35.21 -18.30 -20.54
C ARG A 474 34.82 -17.91 -19.12
N TRP A 475 33.58 -17.46 -19.01
CA TRP A 475 32.96 -17.07 -17.76
C TRP A 475 31.65 -17.81 -17.55
N PHE A 476 31.36 -18.15 -16.30
CA PHE A 476 30.16 -18.88 -15.92
C PHE A 476 29.37 -18.11 -14.87
N GLU A 477 28.13 -17.73 -15.20
CA GLU A 477 27.12 -17.29 -14.23
C GLU A 477 26.43 -18.52 -13.67
N SER A 478 26.49 -18.77 -12.36
CA SER A 478 25.67 -19.79 -11.70
C SER A 478 24.67 -19.16 -10.74
N TYR A 479 23.47 -19.72 -10.68
CA TYR A 479 22.47 -19.37 -9.67
C TYR A 479 21.48 -20.51 -9.49
N HIS A 480 20.88 -20.60 -8.31
CA HIS A 480 19.91 -21.63 -8.00
C HIS A 480 18.48 -21.05 -8.03
N VAL A 481 17.50 -21.93 -8.21
CA VAL A 481 16.06 -21.65 -8.04
C VAL A 481 15.38 -22.84 -7.35
N PRO A 482 14.41 -22.62 -6.45
CA PRO A 482 13.86 -23.70 -5.62
C PRO A 482 13.09 -24.75 -6.41
N THR A 483 12.33 -24.34 -7.44
CA THR A 483 11.51 -25.25 -8.25
C THR A 483 11.58 -24.91 -9.74
N TRP A 484 11.14 -25.85 -10.59
CA TRP A 484 10.96 -25.62 -12.02
C TRP A 484 9.94 -24.50 -12.28
N SER A 485 8.87 -24.44 -11.49
CA SER A 485 7.90 -23.34 -11.58
C SER A 485 8.53 -21.98 -11.24
N ASP A 486 9.46 -21.93 -10.29
CA ASP A 486 10.21 -20.71 -9.98
C ASP A 486 11.18 -20.33 -11.09
N TYR A 487 11.79 -21.31 -11.78
CA TYR A 487 12.62 -21.07 -12.97
C TYR A 487 11.81 -20.47 -14.13
N LEU A 488 10.65 -21.04 -14.44
CA LEU A 488 9.76 -20.54 -15.49
C LEU A 488 9.30 -19.14 -15.15
N ARG A 489 8.80 -18.94 -13.94
CA ARG A 489 8.40 -17.63 -13.42
C ARG A 489 9.56 -16.64 -13.46
N HIS A 490 10.78 -17.03 -13.08
CA HIS A 490 11.96 -16.17 -13.10
C HIS A 490 12.26 -15.62 -14.50
N ASN A 491 12.09 -16.42 -15.56
CA ASN A 491 12.33 -15.96 -16.92
C ASN A 491 11.14 -15.23 -17.54
N GLU A 492 9.91 -15.59 -17.20
CA GLU A 492 8.70 -14.84 -17.61
C GLU A 492 8.63 -13.45 -16.97
N ARG A 493 9.22 -13.28 -15.78
CA ARG A 493 9.26 -12.02 -15.03
C ARG A 493 10.27 -11.00 -15.55
N ARG A 494 11.07 -11.32 -16.57
CA ARG A 494 12.04 -10.39 -17.16
C ARG A 494 11.35 -9.12 -17.65
N THR A 495 11.73 -7.98 -17.09
CA THR A 495 11.22 -6.69 -17.54
C THR A 495 12.05 -6.12 -18.68
N ARG A 496 11.47 -5.23 -19.51
CA ARG A 496 12.20 -4.56 -20.60
C ARG A 496 13.39 -3.76 -20.11
N SER A 497 13.30 -3.15 -18.93
CA SER A 497 14.43 -2.51 -18.29
C SER A 497 15.59 -3.47 -18.00
N ASP A 498 15.29 -4.70 -17.56
CA ASP A 498 16.31 -5.75 -17.33
C ASP A 498 16.81 -6.40 -18.63
N GLY A 499 16.00 -6.34 -19.69
CA GLY A 499 16.33 -6.79 -21.04
C GLY A 499 17.57 -6.08 -21.59
N ARG A 500 17.69 -4.76 -21.38
CA ARG A 500 18.85 -3.98 -21.84
C ARG A 500 20.18 -4.47 -21.27
N ASN A 501 20.21 -4.87 -19.99
CA ASN A 501 21.41 -5.45 -19.38
C ASN A 501 21.74 -6.81 -20.03
N PHE A 502 20.73 -7.63 -20.31
CA PHE A 502 20.93 -8.90 -21.03
C PHE A 502 21.42 -8.69 -22.47
N ASP A 503 20.83 -7.75 -23.20
CA ASP A 503 21.21 -7.45 -24.58
C ASP A 503 22.65 -6.92 -24.66
N ALA A 504 23.05 -6.07 -23.71
CA ALA A 504 24.43 -5.60 -23.58
C ALA A 504 25.41 -6.75 -23.27
N LEU A 505 25.03 -7.69 -22.37
CA LEU A 505 25.84 -8.88 -22.10
C LEU A 505 25.95 -9.79 -23.32
N VAL A 506 24.87 -9.95 -24.09
CA VAL A 506 24.86 -10.71 -25.35
C VAL A 506 25.74 -10.05 -26.41
N ALA A 507 25.77 -8.72 -26.48
CA ALA A 507 26.63 -7.99 -27.41
C ALA A 507 28.13 -8.15 -27.11
N LEU A 508 28.50 -8.29 -25.83
CA LEU A 508 29.88 -8.57 -25.43
C LEU A 508 30.27 -10.05 -25.60
N ASN A 509 29.28 -10.95 -25.76
CA ASN A 509 29.53 -12.37 -25.95
C ASN A 509 29.98 -12.66 -27.38
N ARG A 510 31.13 -13.32 -27.54
CA ARG A 510 31.62 -13.75 -28.85
C ARG A 510 30.63 -14.77 -29.45
N GLY A 511 30.08 -14.42 -30.62
CA GLY A 511 29.03 -15.21 -31.29
C GLY A 511 27.59 -14.83 -30.92
N GLY A 512 27.40 -13.76 -30.14
CA GLY A 512 26.08 -13.19 -29.87
C GLY A 512 25.15 -14.13 -29.09
N ALA A 513 23.84 -14.04 -29.36
CA ALA A 513 22.82 -14.79 -28.62
C ALA A 513 22.86 -16.30 -28.88
N GLU A 514 23.25 -16.71 -30.09
CA GLU A 514 23.26 -18.12 -30.51
C GLU A 514 24.40 -18.91 -29.86
N ALA A 515 25.50 -18.23 -29.49
CA ALA A 515 26.62 -18.84 -28.77
C ALA A 515 26.39 -18.97 -27.27
N LEU A 516 25.32 -18.37 -26.72
CA LEU A 516 25.04 -18.37 -25.29
C LEU A 516 24.49 -19.74 -24.85
N ARG A 517 25.29 -20.50 -24.11
CA ARG A 517 24.89 -21.82 -23.61
C ARG A 517 24.28 -21.69 -22.21
N VAL A 518 23.05 -22.19 -22.07
CA VAL A 518 22.33 -22.22 -20.78
C VAL A 518 22.08 -23.66 -20.37
N HIS A 519 22.79 -24.11 -19.35
CA HIS A 519 22.60 -25.42 -18.73
C HIS A 519 21.61 -25.32 -17.57
N ARG A 520 20.69 -26.28 -17.51
CA ARG A 520 19.62 -26.35 -16.50
C ARG A 520 19.77 -27.68 -15.78
N LEU A 521 20.40 -27.64 -14.63
CA LEU A 521 20.81 -28.80 -13.88
C LEU A 521 19.85 -28.97 -12.71
N ILE A 522 19.24 -30.13 -12.56
CA ILE A 522 18.46 -30.46 -11.35
C ILE A 522 19.42 -31.04 -10.32
N GLU A 523 19.45 -30.44 -9.13
CA GLU A 523 20.28 -30.92 -8.04
C GLU A 523 19.67 -32.21 -7.49
N ARG A 524 20.48 -33.25 -7.38
CA ARG A 524 20.11 -34.53 -6.78
C ARG A 524 21.20 -34.93 -5.80
N GLN A 525 20.81 -35.12 -4.55
CA GLN A 525 21.60 -35.93 -3.62
C GLN A 525 21.37 -37.40 -4.00
N THR A 526 22.24 -38.34 -3.59
CA THR A 526 22.12 -39.77 -3.97
C THR A 526 20.72 -40.33 -3.65
N VAL A 527 19.82 -40.41 -4.64
CA VAL A 527 18.44 -40.90 -4.50
C VAL A 527 18.33 -42.33 -5.03
N PRO A 528 17.56 -43.24 -4.38
CA PRO A 528 17.28 -44.56 -4.93
C PRO A 528 16.61 -44.51 -6.32
N PRO A 529 16.80 -45.52 -7.19
CA PRO A 529 16.38 -45.51 -8.60
C PRO A 529 14.88 -45.26 -8.86
N GLY A 530 14.02 -45.50 -7.87
CA GLY A 530 12.56 -45.31 -7.99
C GLY A 530 12.09 -43.85 -7.97
N ASP A 531 12.93 -42.92 -7.51
CA ASP A 531 12.63 -41.48 -7.42
C ASP A 531 13.27 -40.66 -8.56
N ASP A 532 13.85 -41.34 -9.55
CA ASP A 532 14.44 -40.69 -10.73
C ASP A 532 13.36 -40.35 -11.77
N PHE A 533 13.55 -39.23 -12.48
CA PHE A 533 12.57 -38.80 -13.48
C PHE A 533 12.79 -39.57 -14.78
N PRO A 534 11.76 -40.21 -15.35
CA PRO A 534 11.91 -40.91 -16.62
C PRO A 534 12.27 -39.92 -17.73
N VAL A 535 13.12 -40.38 -18.65
CA VAL A 535 13.48 -39.63 -19.85
C VAL A 535 12.26 -39.58 -20.77
N ARG A 536 11.95 -38.38 -21.27
CA ARG A 536 10.84 -38.14 -22.17
C ARG A 536 11.23 -38.62 -23.58
N LEU A 537 10.59 -39.71 -23.99
CA LEU A 537 10.76 -40.31 -25.31
C LEU A 537 9.78 -39.67 -26.31
N MET A 538 10.21 -39.52 -27.56
CA MET A 538 9.35 -39.22 -28.70
C MET A 538 8.34 -40.38 -28.91
N PRO A 539 7.22 -40.16 -29.63
CA PRO A 539 6.26 -41.23 -29.95
C PRO A 539 6.88 -42.44 -30.66
N ASP A 540 8.04 -42.27 -31.29
CA ASP A 540 8.81 -43.31 -31.98
C ASP A 540 9.97 -43.89 -31.13
N GLY A 541 10.05 -43.56 -29.83
CA GLY A 541 11.03 -44.11 -28.89
C GLY A 541 12.41 -43.45 -28.89
N ARG A 542 12.62 -42.35 -29.62
CA ARG A 542 13.91 -41.63 -29.63
C ARG A 542 14.01 -40.57 -28.54
N LEU A 543 15.24 -40.24 -28.14
CA LEU A 543 15.53 -39.12 -27.24
C LEU A 543 15.21 -37.78 -27.91
N LEU A 544 14.66 -36.83 -27.14
CA LEU A 544 14.53 -35.44 -27.57
C LEU A 544 15.93 -34.84 -27.80
N PRO A 545 16.20 -34.22 -28.98
CA PRO A 545 17.49 -33.61 -29.27
C PRO A 545 17.78 -32.36 -28.43
#